data_AF-A0A9K3H4S5-F1
#
_entry.id   AF-A0A9K3H4S5-F1
#
_cell.length_a   1.000
_cell.length_b   1.000
_cell.length_c   1.000
_cell.angle_alpha   90.00
_cell.angle_beta   90.00
_cell.angle_gamma   90.00
#
_symmetry.space_group_name_H-M   'P 1'
#
loop_
_entity.id
_entity.type
_entity.pdbx_description
1 polymer ?
#
loop_
_entity_poly.entity_id
_entity_poly.type
_entity_poly.pdbx_seq_one_letter_code
_entity_poly.pdbx_strand_id
1 'polypeptide(L)'
;MAAAMAKHQALAISLQPKQYFNCLHCRNFLNNGPDTVEELLDRHVVKKKKSFDDTEDEILTRQKLTSTRREVMGLYRDIIRATRYFMWPDSHGVLWRDVLRANARKEFEEARFEKDPEVITRLLIGGHDAVQAALDKLVEKQKQQIAKEQADRDRR
;
A
#
# COMPACT_ATOMS: atom_id res chain seq x y z
N MET A 1 2.30 -56.59 -34.78
CA MET A 1 1.43 -55.59 -35.44
C MET A 1 1.16 -54.51 -34.41
N ALA A 2 2.09 -53.58 -34.25
CA ALA A 2 2.21 -52.36 -35.05
C ALA A 2 1.37 -51.24 -34.44
N ALA A 3 2.10 -50.34 -33.79
CA ALA A 3 1.74 -49.01 -33.35
C ALA A 3 0.67 -48.32 -34.22
N ALA A 4 -0.30 -47.70 -33.56
CA ALA A 4 -0.96 -46.53 -34.10
C ALA A 4 -1.41 -45.61 -32.96
N MET A 5 -0.63 -44.53 -32.79
CA MET A 5 -1.05 -43.23 -32.28
C MET A 5 -1.06 -43.03 -30.75
N ALA A 6 0.16 -42.98 -30.21
CA ALA A 6 0.56 -41.82 -29.40
C ALA A 6 0.14 -40.51 -30.10
N LYS A 7 -0.26 -39.49 -29.32
CA LYS A 7 -0.87 -38.17 -29.65
C LYS A 7 -2.33 -38.21 -29.16
N HIS A 8 -2.64 -37.80 -27.93
CA HIS A 8 -2.78 -36.39 -27.57
C HIS A 8 -2.39 -36.12 -26.10
N GLN A 9 -1.10 -36.19 -25.79
CA GLN A 9 -0.51 -35.13 -24.96
C GLN A 9 -0.17 -33.98 -25.91
N ALA A 10 -0.33 -32.74 -25.46
CA ALA A 10 -0.10 -31.49 -26.19
C ALA A 10 -1.18 -31.12 -27.23
N LEU A 11 -2.29 -30.58 -26.74
CA LEU A 11 -2.95 -29.46 -27.42
C LEU A 11 -3.02 -28.28 -26.45
N ALA A 12 -2.07 -27.37 -26.65
CA ALA A 12 -2.06 -25.95 -26.30
C ALA A 12 -2.30 -25.63 -24.80
N ILE A 13 -1.27 -25.47 -23.95
CA ILE A 13 -0.31 -24.34 -24.01
C ILE A 13 -0.66 -23.34 -25.11
N SER A 14 -1.72 -22.55 -24.90
CA SER A 14 -1.82 -21.14 -25.30
C SER A 14 -3.24 -20.61 -25.06
N LEU A 15 -3.82 -20.88 -23.89
CA LEU A 15 -4.81 -19.94 -23.37
C LEU A 15 -4.03 -18.71 -22.92
N GLN A 16 -3.83 -17.81 -23.88
CA GLN A 16 -3.25 -16.50 -23.68
C GLN A 16 -3.91 -15.88 -22.44
N PRO A 17 -3.15 -15.46 -21.41
CA PRO A 17 -3.65 -14.48 -20.46
C PRO A 17 -3.73 -13.12 -21.16
N LYS A 18 -4.52 -13.03 -22.22
CA LYS A 18 -5.01 -11.76 -22.76
C LYS A 18 -6.31 -11.47 -22.05
N GLN A 19 -6.21 -11.07 -20.79
CA GLN A 19 -7.28 -10.38 -20.07
C GLN A 19 -6.67 -9.72 -18.82
N TYR A 20 -6.33 -8.44 -19.00
CA TYR A 20 -6.24 -7.39 -17.98
C TYR A 20 -5.05 -7.37 -17.00
N PHE A 21 -3.85 -7.80 -17.41
CA PHE A 21 -2.61 -7.26 -16.84
C PHE A 21 -2.19 -5.98 -17.56
N ASN A 22 -3.06 -4.97 -17.60
CA ASN A 22 -2.72 -3.63 -18.08
C ASN A 22 -3.65 -2.59 -17.44
N CYS A 23 -3.47 -2.36 -16.14
CA CYS A 23 -3.72 -1.07 -15.51
C CYS A 23 -2.91 -0.94 -14.21
N LEU A 24 -1.66 -1.40 -14.21
CA LEU A 24 -0.74 -1.20 -13.09
C LEU A 24 0.25 -0.05 -13.32
N HIS A 25 0.10 0.69 -14.42
CA HIS A 25 0.87 1.91 -14.68
C HIS A 25 -0.01 3.04 -15.27
N CYS A 26 -1.27 3.14 -14.84
CA CYS A 26 -1.77 4.48 -14.53
C CYS A 26 -0.92 4.97 -13.36
N ARG A 27 0.25 5.48 -13.72
CA ARG A 27 1.05 6.40 -12.95
C ARG A 27 0.16 7.63 -12.76
N ASN A 28 -0.83 7.46 -11.89
CA ASN A 28 -1.49 8.53 -11.21
C ASN A 28 -0.38 9.19 -10.40
N PHE A 29 0.38 10.04 -11.09
CA PHE A 29 1.05 11.21 -10.56
C PHE A 29 0.00 12.14 -9.91
N LEU A 30 -0.90 11.61 -9.07
CA LEU A 30 -1.72 12.41 -8.17
C LEU A 30 -0.86 12.99 -7.04
N ASN A 31 0.43 12.67 -7.01
CA ASN A 31 1.43 13.16 -6.07
C ASN A 31 2.50 14.06 -6.71
N ASN A 32 2.33 14.55 -7.95
CA ASN A 32 3.08 15.74 -8.40
C ASN A 32 2.24 17.00 -8.11
N GLY A 33 1.63 17.06 -6.92
CA GLY A 33 1.12 18.31 -6.35
C GLY A 33 2.25 18.89 -5.49
N PRO A 34 2.52 20.21 -5.53
CA PRO A 34 3.69 20.79 -4.86
C PRO A 34 3.78 20.35 -3.40
N ASP A 35 4.97 19.89 -3.01
CA ASP A 35 5.19 19.22 -1.74
C ASP A 35 4.93 20.16 -0.54
N THR A 36 5.00 21.47 -0.75
CA THR A 36 4.62 22.52 0.21
C THR A 36 3.46 23.40 -0.28
N VAL A 37 2.54 23.70 0.64
CA VAL A 37 1.43 24.66 0.43
C VAL A 37 1.93 26.05 0.04
N GLU A 38 3.14 26.37 0.49
CA GLU A 38 3.84 27.61 0.18
C GLU A 38 4.11 27.75 -1.33
N GLU A 39 4.51 26.69 -2.03
CA GLU A 39 4.74 26.71 -3.48
C GLU A 39 3.43 26.79 -4.30
N LEU A 40 2.33 26.24 -3.76
CA LEU A 40 1.00 26.40 -4.36
C LEU A 40 0.49 27.84 -4.24
N LEU A 41 0.69 28.46 -3.07
CA LEU A 41 0.33 29.85 -2.80
C LEU A 41 1.23 30.82 -3.57
N ASP A 42 2.52 30.53 -3.68
CA ASP A 42 3.52 31.35 -4.38
C ASP A 42 3.22 31.52 -5.87
N ARG A 43 2.70 30.46 -6.51
CA ARG A 43 2.31 30.47 -7.93
C ARG A 43 1.01 31.22 -8.20
N HIS A 44 0.11 31.36 -7.22
CA HIS A 44 -1.27 31.80 -7.47
C HIS A 44 -1.72 33.01 -6.65
N VAL A 45 -0.94 33.48 -5.68
CA VAL A 45 -1.26 34.66 -4.87
C VAL A 45 -0.30 35.80 -5.19
N VAL A 46 -0.83 36.93 -5.69
CA VAL A 46 -0.04 38.15 -5.92
C VAL A 46 0.53 38.64 -4.59
N LYS A 47 1.86 38.60 -4.45
CA LYS A 47 2.58 38.94 -3.22
C LYS A 47 2.32 40.39 -2.80
N LYS A 48 1.59 40.58 -1.69
CA LYS A 48 1.51 41.85 -0.96
C LYS A 48 2.35 41.72 0.32
N LYS A 49 3.39 42.55 0.45
CA LYS A 49 4.24 42.62 1.66
C LYS A 49 3.38 42.94 2.89
N LYS A 50 3.32 42.05 3.88
CA LYS A 50 2.74 42.31 5.21
C LYS A 50 3.50 41.58 6.34
N SER A 51 3.38 42.16 7.53
CA SER A 51 4.20 42.05 8.75
C SER A 51 4.17 40.68 9.46
N PHE A 52 5.23 40.43 10.23
CA PHE A 52 5.93 39.13 10.36
C PHE A 52 5.64 38.34 11.67
N ASP A 53 4.87 38.84 12.63
CA ASP A 53 4.94 38.30 14.01
C ASP A 53 3.79 37.33 14.39
N ASP A 54 2.51 37.66 14.16
CA ASP A 54 1.38 36.78 14.54
C ASP A 54 1.05 35.66 13.53
N THR A 55 1.66 35.68 12.34
CA THR A 55 1.27 34.75 11.25
C THR A 55 2.09 33.46 11.27
N GLU A 56 3.34 33.52 11.73
CA GLU A 56 4.27 32.39 11.66
C GLU A 56 3.83 31.21 12.55
N ASP A 57 3.37 31.47 13.77
CA ASP A 57 2.92 30.40 14.69
C ASP A 57 1.64 29.71 14.20
N GLU A 58 0.71 30.44 13.59
CA GLU A 58 -0.48 29.88 12.94
C GLU A 58 -0.12 29.08 11.68
N ILE A 59 0.86 29.56 10.90
CA ILE A 59 1.35 28.84 9.72
C ILE A 59 2.04 27.55 10.15
N LEU A 60 2.88 27.58 11.18
CA LEU A 60 3.60 26.41 11.69
C LEU A 60 2.65 25.37 12.29
N THR A 61 1.62 25.78 13.03
CA THR A 61 0.59 24.86 13.52
C THR A 61 -0.23 24.27 12.38
N ARG A 62 -0.61 25.05 11.36
CA ARG A 62 -1.27 24.53 10.15
C ARG A 62 -0.38 23.57 9.37
N GLN A 63 0.90 23.88 9.19
CA GLN A 63 1.86 23.00 8.52
C GLN A 63 2.01 21.66 9.26
N LYS A 64 2.17 21.69 10.59
CA LYS A 64 2.23 20.48 11.45
C LYS A 64 0.95 19.65 11.43
N LEU A 65 -0.22 20.28 11.41
CA LEU A 65 -1.50 19.59 11.26
C LEU A 65 -1.65 18.95 9.87
N THR A 66 -1.13 19.61 8.83
CA THR A 66 -1.12 19.02 7.49
C THR A 66 -0.12 17.88 7.36
N SER A 67 1.05 17.93 8.02
CA SER A 67 2.04 16.85 7.97
C SER A 67 1.53 15.59 8.66
N THR A 68 1.01 15.70 9.89
CA THR A 68 0.44 14.56 10.63
C THR A 68 -0.73 13.92 9.89
N ARG A 69 -1.69 14.71 9.40
CA ARG A 69 -2.80 14.19 8.58
C ARG A 69 -2.31 13.53 7.29
N ARG A 70 -1.27 14.08 6.65
CA ARG A 70 -0.67 13.50 5.43
C ARG A 70 -0.01 12.16 5.72
N GLU A 71 0.73 12.04 6.82
CA GLU A 71 1.36 10.79 7.27
C GLU A 71 0.31 9.73 7.58
N VAL A 72 -0.73 10.07 8.34
CA VAL A 72 -1.85 9.16 8.65
C VAL A 72 -2.49 8.64 7.36
N MET A 73 -2.80 9.52 6.41
CA MET A 73 -3.37 9.12 5.12
C MET A 73 -2.37 8.35 4.24
N GLY A 74 -1.07 8.63 4.39
CA GLY A 74 0.03 7.87 3.77
C GLY A 74 -0.01 6.42 4.22
N LEU A 75 0.09 6.21 5.53
CA LEU A 75 0.02 4.91 6.18
C LEU A 75 -1.25 4.15 5.80
N TYR A 76 -2.43 4.79 5.84
CA TYR A 76 -3.67 4.14 5.41
C TYR A 76 -3.58 3.61 3.98
N ARG A 77 -3.07 4.43 3.04
CA ARG A 77 -2.90 3.99 1.64
C ARG A 77 -1.88 2.87 1.53
N ASP A 78 -0.82 2.88 2.33
CA ASP A 78 0.20 1.84 2.33
C ASP A 78 -0.35 0.51 2.85
N ILE A 79 -1.17 0.53 3.90
CA ILE A 79 -1.93 -0.64 4.35
C ILE A 79 -2.81 -1.17 3.21
N ILE A 80 -3.61 -0.31 2.56
CA ILE A 80 -4.49 -0.72 1.45
C ILE A 80 -3.69 -1.27 0.26
N ARG A 81 -2.48 -0.79 0.02
CA ARG A 81 -1.57 -1.37 -0.99
C ARG A 81 -1.04 -2.73 -0.55
N ALA A 82 -0.56 -2.84 0.70
CA ALA A 82 -0.03 -4.08 1.28
C ALA A 82 -1.08 -5.20 1.27
N THR A 83 -2.34 -4.92 1.63
CA THR A 83 -3.44 -5.91 1.60
C THR A 83 -3.67 -6.56 0.24
N ARG A 84 -3.18 -5.97 -0.86
CA ARG A 84 -3.29 -6.56 -2.21
C ARG A 84 -2.53 -7.87 -2.32
N TYR A 85 -1.43 -8.03 -1.59
CA TYR A 85 -0.61 -9.25 -1.60
C TYR A 85 -1.29 -10.42 -0.86
N PHE A 86 -2.27 -10.14 0.00
CA PHE A 86 -2.96 -11.12 0.84
C PHE A 86 -4.19 -11.71 0.14
N MET A 87 -3.98 -12.44 -0.97
CA MET A 87 -5.05 -12.97 -1.84
C MET A 87 -5.55 -14.39 -1.49
N TRP A 88 -5.16 -14.95 -0.35
CA TRP A 88 -5.61 -16.28 0.06
C TRP A 88 -6.82 -16.20 1.00
N PRO A 89 -7.70 -17.22 0.96
CA PRO A 89 -8.82 -17.32 1.88
C PRO A 89 -8.35 -17.74 3.29
N ASP A 90 -9.08 -17.27 4.29
CA ASP A 90 -9.03 -17.78 5.65
C ASP A 90 -9.73 -19.14 5.77
N SER A 91 -9.63 -19.77 6.93
CA SER A 91 -10.35 -20.99 7.33
C SER A 91 -11.87 -20.92 7.08
N HIS A 92 -12.46 -19.72 7.19
CA HIS A 92 -13.87 -19.46 6.91
C HIS A 92 -14.17 -19.17 5.42
N GLY A 93 -13.18 -19.22 4.54
CA GLY A 93 -13.32 -18.94 3.11
C GLY A 93 -13.29 -17.45 2.73
N VAL A 94 -13.12 -16.55 3.71
CA VAL A 94 -13.06 -15.09 3.46
C VAL A 94 -11.64 -14.68 3.09
N LEU A 95 -11.49 -13.81 2.08
CA LEU A 95 -10.16 -13.32 1.68
C LEU A 95 -9.54 -12.45 2.77
N TRP A 96 -8.29 -12.75 3.14
CA TRP A 96 -7.54 -11.96 4.13
C TRP A 96 -7.45 -10.48 3.76
N ARG A 97 -7.37 -10.17 2.46
CA ARG A 97 -7.44 -8.79 1.96
C ARG A 97 -8.63 -8.00 2.54
N ASP A 98 -9.82 -8.57 2.52
CA ASP A 98 -11.04 -7.84 2.87
C ASP A 98 -11.16 -7.68 4.39
N VAL A 99 -10.74 -8.71 5.14
CA VAL A 99 -10.61 -8.65 6.60
C VAL A 99 -9.64 -7.55 7.02
N LEU A 100 -8.44 -7.52 6.44
CA LEU A 100 -7.43 -6.52 6.76
C LEU A 100 -7.87 -5.10 6.41
N ARG A 101 -8.63 -4.93 5.31
CA ARG A 101 -9.19 -3.62 4.93
C ARG A 101 -10.28 -3.15 5.90
N ALA A 102 -11.17 -4.05 6.29
CA ALA A 102 -12.23 -3.75 7.26
C ALA A 102 -11.62 -3.37 8.62
N ASN A 103 -10.62 -4.14 9.07
CA ASN A 103 -9.89 -3.85 10.31
C ASN A 103 -9.18 -2.50 10.23
N ALA A 104 -8.38 -2.27 9.19
CA ALA A 104 -7.71 -0.99 9.02
C ALA A 104 -8.69 0.19 9.00
N ARG A 105 -9.85 0.05 8.34
CA ARG A 105 -10.86 1.10 8.35
C ARG A 105 -11.42 1.35 9.76
N LYS A 106 -11.72 0.28 10.50
CA LYS A 106 -12.21 0.36 11.87
C LYS A 106 -11.21 1.07 12.79
N GLU A 107 -9.94 0.67 12.78
CA GLU A 107 -8.89 1.27 13.62
C GLU A 107 -8.73 2.78 13.34
N PHE A 108 -8.78 3.20 12.06
CA PHE A 108 -8.68 4.61 11.69
C PHE A 108 -9.95 5.41 12.02
N GLU A 109 -11.12 4.77 11.99
CA GLU A 109 -12.39 5.39 12.42
C GLU A 109 -12.42 5.58 13.94
N GLU A 110 -11.89 4.63 14.71
CA GLU A 110 -11.73 4.72 16.17
C GLU A 110 -10.75 5.84 16.56
N ALA A 111 -9.60 5.91 15.91
CA ALA A 111 -8.58 6.93 16.17
C ALA A 111 -8.91 8.32 15.59
N ARG A 112 -10.06 8.50 14.92
CA ARG A 112 -10.40 9.73 14.18
C ARG A 112 -10.41 10.99 15.03
N PHE A 113 -10.79 10.87 16.30
CA PHE A 113 -10.96 12.01 17.21
C PHE A 113 -9.79 12.20 18.16
N GLU A 114 -8.72 11.40 18.01
CA GLU A 114 -7.51 11.59 18.78
C GLU A 114 -6.85 12.92 18.43
N LYS A 115 -6.59 13.72 19.46
CA LYS A 115 -5.99 15.06 19.35
C LYS A 115 -4.60 15.15 19.98
N ASP A 116 -4.24 14.16 20.79
CA ASP A 116 -2.99 14.15 21.53
C ASP A 116 -1.82 13.79 20.58
N PRO A 117 -0.86 14.69 20.38
CA PRO A 117 0.19 14.50 19.37
C PRO A 117 1.07 13.29 19.66
N GLU A 118 1.32 12.97 20.93
CA GLU A 118 2.12 11.80 21.32
C GLU A 118 1.40 10.47 21.07
N VAL A 119 0.07 10.45 21.17
CA VAL A 119 -0.72 9.26 20.87
C VAL A 119 -0.71 9.03 19.37
N ILE A 120 -0.94 10.08 18.58
CA ILE A 120 -0.92 10.02 17.11
C ILE A 120 0.44 9.54 16.59
N THR A 121 1.55 10.08 17.10
CA THR A 121 2.88 9.66 16.66
C THR A 121 3.18 8.20 17.00
N ARG A 122 2.80 7.73 18.20
CA ARG A 122 2.92 6.31 18.56
C ARG A 122 2.13 5.39 17.65
N LEU A 123 0.89 5.77 17.32
CA LEU A 123 0.03 5.02 16.40
C LEU A 123 0.64 4.97 14.99
N LEU A 124 1.18 6.09 14.50
CA LEU A 124 1.84 6.16 13.21
C LEU A 124 3.06 5.25 13.12
N ILE A 125 4.00 5.39 14.09
CA ILE A 125 5.23 4.59 14.12
C ILE A 125 4.89 3.10 14.24
N GLY A 126 4.03 2.74 15.20
CA GLY A 126 3.61 1.35 15.40
C GLY A 126 2.89 0.77 14.20
N GLY A 127 2.07 1.56 13.51
CA GLY A 127 1.40 1.15 12.28
C GLY A 127 2.38 0.91 11.14
N HIS A 128 3.37 1.78 10.95
CA HIS A 128 4.42 1.61 9.93
C HIS A 128 5.25 0.35 10.19
N ASP A 129 5.70 0.14 11.43
CA ASP A 129 6.49 -1.03 11.81
C ASP A 129 5.69 -2.33 11.62
N ALA A 130 4.40 -2.33 11.97
CA ALA A 130 3.52 -3.49 11.78
C ALA A 130 3.34 -3.84 10.29
N VAL A 131 3.15 -2.84 9.43
CA VAL A 131 3.04 -3.05 7.97
C VAL A 131 4.34 -3.60 7.40
N GLN A 132 5.48 -3.02 7.79
CA GLN A 132 6.79 -3.48 7.34
C GLN A 132 7.05 -4.93 7.76
N ALA A 133 6.83 -5.26 9.04
CA ALA A 133 6.99 -6.61 9.54
C ALA A 133 6.06 -7.63 8.86
N ALA A 134 4.84 -7.23 8.49
CA ALA A 134 3.92 -8.11 7.76
C ALA A 134 4.41 -8.39 6.34
N LEU A 135 4.95 -7.38 5.65
CA LEU A 135 5.53 -7.54 4.31
C LEU A 135 6.81 -8.37 4.34
N ASP A 136 7.67 -8.17 5.34
CA ASP A 136 8.90 -8.95 5.48
C ASP A 136 8.59 -10.44 5.66
N LYS A 137 7.62 -10.77 6.54
CA LYS A 137 7.14 -12.14 6.72
C LYS A 137 6.57 -12.74 5.43
N LEU A 138 5.85 -11.95 4.63
CA LEU A 138 5.33 -12.38 3.34
C LEU A 138 6.48 -12.75 2.38
N VAL A 139 7.49 -11.89 2.28
CA VAL A 139 8.68 -12.10 1.44
C VAL A 139 9.46 -13.34 1.89
N GLU A 140 9.65 -13.52 3.19
CA GLU A 140 10.31 -14.71 3.75
C GLU A 140 9.57 -16.00 3.38
N LYS A 141 8.24 -16.01 3.51
CA LYS A 141 7.41 -17.18 3.13
C LYS A 141 7.48 -17.46 1.64
N GLN A 142 7.49 -16.43 0.81
CA GLN A 142 7.66 -16.58 -0.63
C GLN A 142 9.03 -17.18 -0.98
N LYS A 143 10.12 -16.71 -0.36
CA LYS A 143 11.47 -17.28 -0.53
C LYS A 143 11.54 -18.75 -0.12
N GLN A 144 10.92 -19.10 1.02
CA GLN A 144 10.86 -20.49 1.50
C GLN A 144 10.11 -21.41 0.52
N GLN A 145 9.01 -20.92 -0.07
CA GLN A 145 8.22 -21.68 -1.03
C GLN A 145 9.02 -21.96 -2.32
N ILE A 146 9.71 -20.95 -2.86
CA ILE A 146 10.55 -21.08 -4.05
C ILE A 146 11.71 -22.06 -3.80
N ALA A 147 12.38 -21.97 -2.64
CA ALA A 147 13.47 -22.87 -2.30
C ALA A 147 13.01 -24.33 -2.18
N LYS A 148 11.80 -24.57 -1.64
CA LYS A 148 11.20 -25.91 -1.58
C LYS A 148 10.90 -26.45 -2.97
N GLU A 149 10.30 -25.63 -3.84
CA GLU A 149 9.98 -26.01 -5.22
C GLU A 149 11.24 -26.34 -6.03
N GLN A 150 12.35 -25.63 -5.80
CA GLN A 150 13.65 -25.92 -6.39
C GLN A 150 14.21 -27.26 -5.88
N ALA A 151 14.23 -27.48 -4.56
CA ALA A 151 14.69 -28.74 -3.98
C ALA A 151 13.85 -29.96 -4.39
N ASP A 152 12.56 -29.77 -4.65
CA ASP A 152 11.67 -30.83 -5.17
C ASP A 152 11.89 -31.09 -6.66
N ARG A 153 12.29 -30.07 -7.43
CA ARG A 153 12.69 -30.23 -8.83
C ARG A 153 14.02 -30.97 -8.95
N ASP A 154 15.01 -30.63 -8.14
CA ASP A 154 16.34 -31.26 -8.17
C ASP A 154 16.32 -32.73 -7.70
N ARG A 155 15.27 -33.13 -6.97
CA ARG A 155 15.04 -34.52 -6.53
C ARG A 155 14.30 -35.41 -7.55
N ARG A 156 13.77 -34.84 -8.63
CA ARG A 156 13.07 -35.57 -9.70
C ARG A 156 13.96 -35.79 -10.90
#